data_AF-A0A8B2NJ48-F1
#
_entry.id   AF-A0A8B2NJ48-F1
#
_cell.length_a   1.000
_cell.length_b   1.000
_cell.length_c   1.000
_cell.angle_alpha   90.00
_cell.angle_beta   90.00
_cell.angle_gamma   90.00
#
_symmetry.space_group_name_H-M   'P 1'
#
loop_
_entity.id
_entity.type
_entity.pdbx_description
1 polymer ?
#
loop_
_entity_poly.entity_id
_entity_poly.type
_entity_poly.pdbx_seq_one_letter_code
_entity_poly.pdbx_strand_id
1 'polypeptide(L)'
;MGRAIDALSLPERQFWEAIKVEPQKWRCPPWGDAGGGFWVVGLFGQYVIWYNDIEDGFNCSRYTTRGTIGEYTCDQNELQYTVRSLKVLADRSAADL
;
A
#
# COMPACT_ATOMS: atom_id res chain seq x y z
N MET A 1 8.05 -1.08 13.50
CA MET A 1 6.72 -1.57 13.05
C MET A 1 5.61 -1.50 14.12
N GLY A 2 5.86 -1.69 15.43
CA GLY A 2 4.79 -1.74 16.45
C GLY A 2 3.94 -0.46 16.59
N ARG A 3 4.54 0.73 16.53
CA ARG A 3 3.83 2.00 16.80
C ARG A 3 2.80 2.43 15.74
N ALA A 4 2.96 2.00 14.47
CA ALA A 4 2.09 2.44 13.38
C ALA A 4 0.75 1.66 13.33
N ILE A 5 0.76 0.37 13.70
CA ILE A 5 -0.46 -0.44 13.78
C ILE A 5 -1.32 -0.04 14.99
N ASP A 6 -0.69 0.40 16.08
CA ASP A 6 -1.40 0.86 17.27
C ASP A 6 -2.26 2.11 17.00
N ALA A 7 -1.91 2.90 15.97
CA ALA A 7 -2.68 4.06 15.52
C ALA A 7 -3.92 3.71 14.68
N LEU A 8 -4.11 2.45 14.31
CA LEU A 8 -5.30 1.98 13.60
C LEU A 8 -6.44 1.69 14.59
N SER A 9 -7.64 2.15 14.27
CA SER A 9 -8.88 1.69 14.92
C SER A 9 -9.11 0.20 14.66
N LEU A 10 -10.01 -0.45 15.43
CA LEU A 10 -10.30 -1.87 15.26
C LEU A 10 -10.74 -2.24 13.83
N PRO A 11 -11.66 -1.49 13.17
CA PRO A 11 -12.03 -1.78 11.78
C PRO A 11 -10.86 -1.62 10.80
N GLU A 12 -9.98 -0.64 11.03
CA GLU A 12 -8.80 -0.42 10.19
C GLU A 12 -7.76 -1.54 10.37
N ARG A 13 -7.59 -2.07 11.59
CA ARG A 13 -6.75 -3.25 11.82
C ARG A 13 -7.30 -4.49 11.14
N GLN A 14 -8.61 -4.74 11.26
CA GLN A 14 -9.24 -5.88 10.58
C GLN A 14 -9.08 -5.78 9.06
N PHE A 15 -9.25 -4.58 8.50
CA PHE A 15 -8.99 -4.33 7.09
C PHE A 15 -7.52 -4.60 6.73
N TRP A 16 -6.58 -4.06 7.51
CA TRP A 16 -5.15 -4.29 7.31
C TRP A 16 -4.79 -5.78 7.34
N GLU A 17 -5.28 -6.53 8.33
CA GLU A 17 -5.05 -7.98 8.44
C GLU A 17 -5.56 -8.76 7.21
N ALA A 18 -6.63 -8.29 6.57
CA ALA A 18 -7.18 -8.92 5.37
C ALA A 18 -6.39 -8.62 4.09
N ILE A 19 -5.68 -7.49 4.03
CA ILE A 19 -4.99 -7.04 2.81
C ILE A 19 -3.48 -7.18 2.87
N LYS A 20 -2.91 -7.30 4.07
CA LYS A 20 -1.45 -7.39 4.24
C LYS A 20 -0.91 -8.63 3.55
N VAL A 21 0.29 -8.50 3.00
CA VAL A 21 1.04 -9.61 2.39
C VAL A 21 2.44 -9.64 2.95
N GLU A 22 3.11 -10.78 2.83
CA GLU A 22 4.55 -10.86 3.10
C GLU A 22 5.29 -9.84 2.22
N PRO A 23 6.21 -9.03 2.80
CA PRO A 23 6.95 -8.04 2.05
C PRO A 23 7.66 -8.65 0.84
N GLN A 24 7.38 -8.11 -0.35
CA GLN A 24 7.98 -8.56 -1.60
C GLN A 24 8.31 -7.38 -2.51
N LYS A 25 9.41 -7.46 -3.25
CA LYS A 25 9.79 -6.40 -4.20
C LYS A 25 8.95 -6.50 -5.48
N TRP A 26 8.29 -5.39 -5.85
CA TRP A 26 7.65 -5.23 -7.17
C TRP A 26 8.35 -4.11 -7.94
N ARG A 27 8.48 -4.28 -9.25
CA ARG A 27 9.10 -3.30 -10.14
C ARG A 27 8.23 -2.04 -10.25
N CYS A 28 8.85 -0.88 -10.41
CA CYS A 28 8.13 0.39 -10.67
C CYS A 28 8.85 1.22 -11.74
N PRO A 29 9.06 0.71 -12.96
CA PRO A 29 9.94 1.36 -13.92
C PRO A 29 9.45 2.78 -14.30
N PRO A 30 10.35 3.74 -14.50
CA PRO A 30 11.81 3.62 -14.39
C PRO A 30 12.35 3.75 -12.95
N TRP A 31 11.48 3.89 -11.94
CA TRP A 31 11.86 4.13 -10.55
C TRP A 31 12.15 2.83 -9.79
N GLY A 32 13.11 2.89 -8.87
CA GLY A 32 13.46 1.75 -8.02
C GLY A 32 14.18 0.61 -8.75
N ASP A 33 14.42 0.71 -10.07
CA ASP A 33 15.09 -0.34 -10.87
C ASP A 33 16.47 -0.72 -10.30
N ALA A 34 17.23 0.27 -9.81
CA ALA A 34 18.53 0.03 -9.16
C ALA A 34 18.41 -0.81 -7.87
N GLY A 35 17.27 -0.76 -7.19
CA GLY A 35 16.96 -1.53 -5.98
C GLY A 35 16.09 -2.76 -6.21
N GLY A 36 15.83 -3.13 -7.47
CA GLY A 36 14.93 -4.23 -7.83
C GLY A 36 13.44 -3.94 -7.61
N GLY A 37 13.09 -2.65 -7.46
CA GLY A 37 11.72 -2.17 -7.20
C GLY A 37 11.50 -1.71 -5.76
N PHE A 38 10.23 -1.65 -5.34
CA PHE A 38 9.81 -1.22 -4.01
C PHE A 38 9.10 -2.32 -3.23
N TRP A 39 9.07 -2.21 -1.90
CA TRP A 39 8.53 -3.24 -1.03
C TRP A 39 7.01 -3.16 -0.96
N VAL A 40 6.32 -4.10 -1.57
CA VAL A 40 4.86 -4.26 -1.45
C VAL A 40 4.53 -4.96 -0.15
N VAL A 41 3.58 -4.39 0.59
CA VAL A 41 3.15 -4.88 1.92
C VAL A 41 1.64 -5.11 2.02
N GLY A 42 0.84 -4.65 1.05
CA GLY A 42 -0.60 -4.91 1.05
C GLY A 42 -1.20 -4.89 -0.35
N LEU A 43 -2.24 -5.70 -0.57
CA LEU A 43 -2.96 -5.82 -1.84
C LEU A 43 -4.47 -5.84 -1.58
N PHE A 44 -5.21 -5.01 -2.32
CA PHE A 44 -6.67 -4.97 -2.25
C PHE A 44 -7.26 -4.70 -3.64
N GLY A 45 -7.90 -5.69 -4.25
CA GLY A 45 -8.37 -5.58 -5.64
C GLY A 45 -7.22 -5.20 -6.58
N GLN A 46 -7.35 -4.05 -7.25
CA GLN A 46 -6.34 -3.46 -8.14
C GLN A 46 -5.43 -2.43 -7.44
N TYR A 47 -5.46 -2.33 -6.12
CA TYR A 47 -4.63 -1.41 -5.34
C TYR A 47 -3.48 -2.16 -4.65
N VAL A 48 -2.32 -1.50 -4.59
CA VAL A 48 -1.12 -1.99 -3.94
C VAL A 48 -0.60 -0.94 -2.97
N ILE A 49 -0.37 -1.36 -1.71
CA ILE A 49 0.36 -0.56 -0.72
C ILE A 49 1.83 -0.98 -0.78
N TRP A 50 2.70 0.00 -0.95
CA TRP A 50 4.13 -0.22 -1.08
C TRP A 50 4.93 0.82 -0.29
N TYR A 51 6.09 0.40 0.21
CA TYR A 51 7.03 1.25 0.93
C TYR A 51 8.13 1.70 -0.03
N ASN A 52 8.28 3.02 -0.12
CA ASN A 52 9.32 3.70 -0.86
C ASN A 52 10.52 3.87 0.07
N ASP A 53 11.53 3.01 -0.10
CA ASP A 53 12.77 2.99 0.69
C ASP A 53 13.71 4.17 0.36
N ILE A 54 13.43 4.93 -0.70
CA ILE A 54 14.16 6.17 -1.04
C ILE A 54 13.61 7.35 -0.24
N GLU A 55 12.29 7.44 -0.10
CA GLU A 55 11.57 8.55 0.55
C GLU A 55 11.16 8.26 2.00
N ASP A 56 11.40 7.05 2.50
CA ASP A 56 10.97 6.56 3.82
C ASP A 56 9.45 6.72 4.08
N GLY A 57 8.64 6.27 3.12
CA GLY A 57 7.18 6.48 3.17
C GLY A 57 6.34 5.39 2.50
N PHE A 58 5.09 5.25 2.95
CA PHE A 58 4.11 4.33 2.38
C PHE A 58 3.23 5.02 1.33
N ASN A 59 3.06 4.34 0.21
CA ASN A 59 2.32 4.80 -0.94
C ASN A 59 1.24 3.79 -1.32
N CYS A 60 0.21 4.24 -2.03
CA CYS A 60 -0.83 3.37 -2.59
C CYS A 60 -1.02 3.71 -4.07
N SER A 61 -0.92 2.70 -4.92
CA SER A 61 -1.06 2.87 -6.36
C SER A 61 -2.00 1.81 -6.91
N ARG A 62 -2.57 2.07 -8.09
CA ARG A 62 -3.22 1.02 -8.86
C ARG A 62 -2.18 0.14 -9.56
N TYR A 63 -2.50 -1.12 -9.78
CA TYR A 63 -1.72 -2.03 -10.60
C TYR A 63 -2.64 -2.84 -11.54
N THR A 64 -2.15 -3.14 -12.73
CA THR A 64 -2.82 -4.00 -13.71
C THR A 64 -2.18 -5.38 -13.80
N THR A 65 -0.87 -5.46 -13.54
CA THR A 65 -0.08 -6.70 -13.61
C THR A 65 0.59 -6.93 -12.27
N ARG A 66 0.40 -8.11 -11.67
CA ARG A 66 1.10 -8.48 -10.44
C ARG A 66 2.61 -8.43 -10.64
N GLY A 67 3.32 -7.87 -9.68
CA GLY A 67 4.77 -7.67 -9.75
C GLY A 67 5.19 -6.32 -10.33
N THR A 68 4.24 -5.46 -10.74
CA THR A 68 4.52 -4.12 -11.26
C THR A 68 3.60 -3.08 -10.63
N ILE A 69 4.19 -2.06 -10.01
CA ILE A 69 3.48 -0.89 -9.47
C ILE A 69 3.17 0.04 -10.64
N GLY A 70 1.90 0.46 -10.76
CA GLY A 70 1.44 1.21 -11.93
C GLY A 70 1.83 2.68 -11.94
N GLU A 71 1.82 3.35 -10.78
CA GLU A 71 2.14 4.77 -10.67
C GLU A 71 3.07 5.00 -9.47
N TYR A 72 4.19 5.69 -9.70
CA TYR A 72 5.11 6.10 -8.66
C TYR A 72 4.60 7.35 -7.95
N THR A 73 4.70 7.35 -6.63
CA THR A 73 4.39 8.49 -5.78
C THR A 73 5.49 8.62 -4.72
N CYS A 74 5.70 9.85 -4.25
CA CYS A 74 6.77 10.19 -3.30
C CYS A 74 6.19 10.70 -1.97
N ASP A 75 5.12 10.06 -1.50
CA ASP A 75 4.52 10.44 -0.23
C ASP A 75 5.34 9.88 0.94
N GLN A 76 5.53 10.70 1.97
CA GLN A 76 6.19 10.36 3.23
C GLN A 76 5.16 9.90 4.29
N ASN A 77 4.08 9.25 3.83
CA ASN A 77 3.00 8.85 4.72
C ASN A 77 3.42 7.65 5.59
N GLU A 78 3.03 7.69 6.86
CA GLU A 78 3.04 6.49 7.69
C GLU A 78 1.93 5.51 7.24
N LEU A 79 2.15 4.21 7.45
CA LEU A 79 1.29 3.13 6.97
C LEU A 79 -0.20 3.36 7.29
N GLN A 80 -0.51 3.86 8.48
CA GLN A 80 -1.90 4.01 8.92
C GLN A 80 -2.71 4.99 8.07
N TYR A 81 -2.07 6.03 7.54
CA TYR A 81 -2.75 6.99 6.68
C TYR A 81 -3.11 6.34 5.34
N THR A 82 -2.18 5.57 4.78
CA THR A 82 -2.37 4.85 3.51
C THR A 82 -3.45 3.76 3.65
N VAL A 83 -3.45 3.00 4.75
CA VAL A 83 -4.49 2.00 5.05
C VAL A 83 -5.86 2.65 5.23
N ARG A 84 -5.95 3.75 5.99
CA ARG A 84 -7.20 4.50 6.19
C ARG A 84 -7.78 4.99 4.87
N SER A 85 -6.96 5.62 4.04
CA SER A 85 -7.38 6.12 2.73
C SER A 85 -7.89 4.99 1.84
N LEU A 86 -7.19 3.86 1.79
CA LEU A 86 -7.62 2.70 1.00
C LEU A 86 -8.92 2.09 1.53
N LYS A 87 -9.10 2.02 2.86
CA LYS A 87 -10.35 1.55 3.47
C LYS A 87 -11.53 2.46 3.07
N VAL A 88 -11.36 3.78 3.11
CA VAL A 88 -12.42 4.72 2.68
C VAL A 88 -12.80 4.51 1.21
N LEU A 89 -11.83 4.22 0.34
CA LEU A 89 -12.11 3.87 -1.06
C LEU A 89 -12.88 2.55 -1.16
N ALA A 90 -12.48 1.53 -0.41
CA ALA A 90 -13.14 0.23 -0.36
C ALA A 90 -14.60 0.35 0.11
N ASP A 91 -14.85 1.13 1.16
CA ASP A 91 -16.20 1.34 1.72
C ASP A 91 -17.11 2.07 0.72
N ARG A 92 -16.58 3.02 -0.06
CA ARG A 92 -17.34 3.74 -1.09
C ARG A 92 -17.75 2.82 -2.23
N SER A 93 -16.83 1.98 -2.72
CA SER A 93 -17.14 1.02 -3.79
C SER A 93 -18.14 -0.05 -3.35
N ALA A 94 -18.25 -0.34 -2.06
CA ALA A 94 -19.25 -1.26 -1.52
C ALA A 94 -20.64 -0.62 -1.38
N ALA A 95 -20.73 0.71 -1.28
CA ALA A 95 -22.00 1.43 -1.17
C ALA A 95 -22.71 1.64 -2.53
N ASP A 96 -22.00 1.40 -3.64
CA ASP A 96 -22.50 1.53 -5.01
C ASP A 96 -23.06 0.19 -5.58
N LEU A 97 -23.20 -0.85 -4.74
CA LEU A 97 -23.75 -2.19 -5.06
C LEU A 97 -25.04 -2.46 -4.28
#